data_AF-A0A957CKY2-F1
#
_entry.id   AF-A0A957CKY2-F1
#
_cell.length_a   1.000
_cell.length_b   1.000
_cell.length_c   1.000
_cell.angle_alpha   90.00
_cell.angle_beta   90.00
_cell.angle_gamma   90.00
#
_symmetry.space_group_name_H-M   'P 1'
#
loop_
_entity.id
_entity.type
_entity.pdbx_description
1 polymer ?
#
loop_
_entity_poly.entity_id
_entity_poly.type
_entity_poly.pdbx_seq_one_letter_code
_entity_poly.pdbx_strand_id
1 'polypeptide(L)'
;MNRNDFLRRVISLSMLSMIILVLLSQRPVQGLDISDQSVTSSIAGPTAYIMYDPNPTTVEKIAPPLNFLLAASPTADIQVNYNGAGWTTEAQTAFEYAANIWETQIVSSVPIVIDAKFENLSLIHPDILGGAGANNYYANFGAAPMANTLYAVAIANALENTDLYSGAEISASFNSERTDWYFGTDGNTPISKIDFASVVLHEIGHGLGFSGSMTIDDGNSSNGVECTGVNGIGCWGYGTAFPSIYDRYTENGSGQSLISDFPNNSSALAAQLKSNNVYFDATNANAANGGRVPLYAPAVWQQGSSYSHLAESFNGTPNSLMTYSLGHGESEHNPGPVMLGMFEDMGWTISANQPTAPVVSGLPMIELSAGQTFNNVIDLWAYTTDDVDADSDLTFQIISQSDPIANVTIDSNRYIDINPTDSGWEGISVIKIRVTDTDTLTTDAVFMINPKQVYLPMVISN
;
A
#
# COMPACT_ATOMS: atom_id res chain seq x y z
N MET A 1 -94.47 17.13 30.55
CA MET A 1 -93.33 17.97 30.98
C MET A 1 -92.61 18.39 29.70
N ASN A 2 -92.41 19.70 29.54
CA ASN A 2 -92.27 20.52 28.30
C ASN A 2 -91.31 19.98 27.21
N ARG A 3 -91.58 20.02 25.89
CA ARG A 3 -92.23 20.99 24.96
C ARG A 3 -91.21 21.95 24.28
N ASN A 4 -91.18 21.87 22.94
CA ASN A 4 -90.52 22.68 21.88
C ASN A 4 -89.42 21.88 21.14
N ASP A 5 -89.64 21.19 20.01
CA ASP A 5 -90.55 21.33 18.86
C ASP A 5 -90.28 22.56 17.95
N PHE A 6 -89.59 22.31 16.81
CA PHE A 6 -89.61 22.96 15.47
C PHE A 6 -88.22 22.77 14.80
N LEU A 7 -87.99 22.27 13.57
CA LEU A 7 -88.74 22.07 12.33
C LEU A 7 -88.00 21.10 11.38
N ARG A 8 -88.76 20.13 10.82
CA ARG A 8 -88.86 19.66 9.41
C ARG A 8 -87.65 19.23 8.53
N ARG A 9 -87.71 17.94 8.14
CA ARG A 9 -87.51 17.28 6.81
C ARG A 9 -86.97 18.12 5.63
N VAL A 10 -86.02 17.56 4.85
CA VAL A 10 -86.17 17.05 3.45
C VAL A 10 -84.82 16.52 2.90
N ILE A 11 -84.95 15.59 1.96
CA ILE A 11 -84.00 14.71 1.24
C ILE A 11 -83.04 15.46 0.27
N SER A 12 -81.90 14.81 -0.03
CA SER A 12 -81.05 14.84 -1.26
C SER A 12 -79.71 15.57 -1.26
N LEU A 13 -78.69 14.77 -1.64
CA LEU A 13 -77.45 15.06 -2.36
C LEU A 13 -76.68 16.36 -2.05
N SER A 14 -75.51 16.20 -1.43
CA SER A 14 -74.22 16.57 -2.08
C SER A 14 -73.03 16.30 -1.16
N MET A 15 -71.98 15.75 -1.77
CA MET A 15 -70.61 15.55 -1.30
C MET A 15 -70.10 16.49 -0.20
N LEU A 16 -69.52 15.93 0.87
CA LEU A 16 -68.12 16.13 1.29
C LEU A 16 -67.86 15.36 2.61
N SER A 17 -67.37 14.12 2.53
CA SER A 17 -66.72 13.47 3.68
C SER A 17 -65.25 13.83 3.65
N MET A 18 -64.83 14.68 4.59
CA MET A 18 -63.43 14.91 4.91
C MET A 18 -62.90 13.67 5.65
N ILE A 19 -62.49 12.66 4.88
CA ILE A 19 -61.67 11.56 5.37
C ILE A 19 -60.25 12.11 5.45
N ILE A 20 -59.72 12.29 6.66
CA ILE A 20 -58.27 12.40 6.86
C ILE A 20 -57.71 11.00 6.59
N LEU A 21 -57.37 10.77 5.34
CA LEU A 21 -56.53 9.66 4.91
C LEU A 21 -55.10 10.06 5.26
N VAL A 22 -54.56 9.52 6.35
CA VAL A 22 -53.12 9.50 6.54
C VAL A 22 -52.58 8.57 5.47
N LEU A 23 -52.21 9.14 4.32
CA LEU A 23 -51.34 8.51 3.35
C LEU A 23 -50.00 8.29 4.06
N LEU A 24 -49.82 7.10 4.62
CA LEU A 24 -48.50 6.50 4.68
C LEU A 24 -48.04 6.44 3.22
N SER A 25 -47.27 7.45 2.80
CA SER A 25 -46.46 7.30 1.60
C SER A 25 -45.44 6.22 1.93
N GLN A 26 -45.78 4.97 1.62
CA GLN A 26 -44.75 4.01 1.25
C GLN A 26 -44.09 4.62 0.02
N ARG A 27 -43.03 5.40 0.25
CA ARG A 27 -42.09 5.67 -0.83
C ARG A 27 -41.63 4.28 -1.26
N PRO A 28 -41.82 3.88 -2.52
CA PRO A 28 -41.07 2.73 -3.00
C PRO A 28 -39.61 3.06 -2.68
N VAL A 29 -38.90 2.15 -2.01
CA VAL A 29 -37.45 2.16 -2.03
C VAL A 29 -37.11 2.26 -3.50
N GLN A 30 -36.61 3.41 -3.94
CA GLN A 30 -36.08 3.55 -5.28
C GLN A 30 -35.02 2.47 -5.37
N GLY A 31 -35.25 1.47 -6.22
CA GLY A 31 -34.16 0.61 -6.65
C GLY A 31 -33.05 1.56 -7.09
N LEU A 32 -31.86 1.38 -6.51
CA LEU A 32 -30.66 2.02 -7.01
C LEU A 32 -30.66 1.81 -8.53
N ASP A 33 -30.62 2.91 -9.27
CA ASP A 33 -30.51 2.85 -10.72
C ASP A 33 -29.15 2.23 -11.03
N ILE A 34 -29.16 0.95 -11.41
CA ILE A 34 -27.97 0.11 -11.64
C ILE A 34 -27.34 0.41 -13.03
N SER A 35 -27.65 1.55 -13.63
CA SER A 35 -27.22 1.91 -14.99
C SER A 35 -26.23 3.07 -15.10
N ASP A 36 -25.87 3.71 -13.98
CA ASP A 36 -24.79 4.70 -13.97
C ASP A 36 -23.43 4.01 -13.73
N GLN A 37 -22.69 3.76 -14.80
CA GLN A 37 -21.35 3.16 -14.76
C GLN A 37 -20.26 4.11 -14.23
N SER A 38 -20.63 5.29 -13.71
CA SER A 38 -19.74 6.28 -13.11
C SER A 38 -19.86 6.35 -11.58
N VAL A 39 -19.88 5.20 -10.91
CA VAL A 39 -20.04 5.12 -9.44
C VAL A 39 -18.83 5.72 -8.72
N THR A 40 -18.86 7.04 -8.53
CA THR A 40 -18.22 7.76 -7.41
C THR A 40 -19.07 7.53 -6.15
N SER A 41 -19.21 6.30 -5.68
CA SER A 41 -19.86 6.06 -4.38
C SER A 41 -18.78 5.96 -3.32
N SER A 42 -18.68 6.99 -2.49
CA SER A 42 -17.87 6.93 -1.29
C SER A 42 -18.45 5.92 -0.30
N ILE A 43 -17.90 4.72 -0.28
CA ILE A 43 -18.27 3.69 0.69
C ILE A 43 -17.10 3.57 1.65
N ALA A 44 -17.34 3.83 2.92
CA ALA A 44 -16.38 3.51 3.96
C ALA A 44 -16.19 1.99 3.97
N GLY A 45 -14.95 1.52 3.85
CA GLY A 45 -14.64 0.11 3.97
C GLY A 45 -14.93 -0.41 5.39
N PRO A 46 -15.05 -1.73 5.55
CA PRO A 46 -15.10 -2.33 6.87
C PRO A 46 -13.77 -2.04 7.58
N THR A 47 -13.87 -1.71 8.87
CA THR A 47 -12.72 -1.70 9.76
C THR A 47 -12.30 -3.14 10.00
N ALA A 48 -11.05 -3.45 9.68
CA ALA A 48 -10.43 -4.67 10.14
C ALA A 48 -9.89 -4.46 11.57
N TYR A 49 -9.81 -5.52 12.36
CA TYR A 49 -9.36 -5.45 13.75
C TYR A 49 -8.31 -6.52 14.02
N ILE A 50 -7.15 -6.10 14.51
CA ILE A 50 -6.18 -6.97 15.14
C ILE A 50 -6.53 -7.22 16.61
N MET A 51 -6.52 -8.50 16.97
CA MET A 51 -6.91 -8.99 18.29
C MET A 51 -5.68 -9.27 19.17
N TYR A 52 -5.85 -9.19 20.48
CA TYR A 52 -4.86 -9.66 21.43
C TYR A 52 -4.85 -11.19 21.48
N ASP A 53 -3.67 -11.81 21.29
CA ASP A 53 -3.48 -13.23 21.59
C ASP A 53 -2.98 -13.42 23.04
N PRO A 54 -3.81 -13.97 23.95
CA PRO A 54 -3.38 -14.27 25.30
C PRO A 54 -2.42 -15.46 25.42
N ASN A 55 -2.27 -16.29 24.38
CA ASN A 55 -1.46 -17.52 24.41
C ASN A 55 -0.65 -17.71 23.12
N PRO A 56 0.29 -16.78 22.81
CA PRO A 56 1.08 -16.88 21.59
C PRO A 56 1.90 -18.16 21.59
N THR A 57 1.87 -18.89 20.48
CA THR A 57 2.57 -20.18 20.33
C THR A 57 4.09 -20.03 20.25
N THR A 58 4.53 -18.86 19.80
CA THR A 58 5.92 -18.43 19.60
C THR A 58 6.01 -16.96 20.00
N VAL A 59 7.19 -16.47 20.36
CA VAL A 59 7.38 -15.03 20.61
C VAL A 59 8.32 -14.54 19.55
N GLU A 60 7.78 -13.85 18.57
CA GLU A 60 8.48 -13.45 17.36
C GLU A 60 9.00 -12.03 17.43
N LYS A 61 10.18 -11.84 16.82
CA LYS A 61 10.82 -10.54 16.68
C LYS A 61 11.31 -10.40 15.27
N ILE A 62 10.48 -9.83 14.41
CA ILE A 62 10.79 -9.59 13.01
C ILE A 62 11.30 -8.16 12.86
N ALA A 63 12.54 -8.07 12.38
CA ALA A 63 13.20 -6.79 12.15
C ALA A 63 12.62 -6.05 10.94
N PRO A 64 12.77 -4.72 10.87
CA PRO A 64 12.29 -3.93 9.75
C PRO A 64 12.88 -4.34 8.39
N PRO A 65 12.23 -3.95 7.28
CA PRO A 65 12.76 -4.13 5.93
C PRO A 65 14.17 -3.55 5.78
N LEU A 66 15.01 -4.21 4.96
CA LEU A 66 16.41 -3.82 4.79
C LEU A 66 16.55 -2.40 4.22
N ASN A 67 15.72 -2.03 3.24
CA ASN A 67 15.72 -0.68 2.68
C ASN A 67 15.40 0.39 3.74
N PHE A 68 14.49 0.13 4.66
CA PHE A 68 14.24 0.99 5.81
C PHE A 68 15.46 1.09 6.74
N LEU A 69 16.08 -0.05 7.07
CA LEU A 69 17.29 -0.08 7.92
C LEU A 69 18.50 0.62 7.29
N LEU A 70 18.57 0.64 5.95
CA LEU A 70 19.60 1.35 5.19
C LEU A 70 19.28 2.84 4.97
N ALA A 71 18.21 3.35 5.59
CA ALA A 71 17.73 4.72 5.44
C ALA A 71 17.51 5.11 3.96
N ALA A 72 16.89 4.20 3.19
CA ALA A 72 16.42 4.51 1.85
C ALA A 72 15.51 5.76 1.90
N SER A 73 15.58 6.58 0.84
CA SER A 73 14.68 7.73 0.73
C SER A 73 13.23 7.24 0.61
N PRO A 74 12.27 7.87 1.28
CA PRO A 74 10.87 7.50 1.17
C PRO A 74 10.37 7.71 -0.27
N THR A 75 9.49 6.81 -0.71
CA THR A 75 8.86 6.81 -2.04
C THR A 75 7.36 7.12 -1.98
N ALA A 76 6.84 7.35 -0.77
CA ALA A 76 5.51 7.90 -0.50
C ALA A 76 5.61 8.90 0.68
N ASP A 77 4.54 9.66 0.91
CA ASP A 77 4.41 10.60 2.03
C ASP A 77 3.14 10.25 2.81
N ILE A 78 3.28 9.80 4.05
CA ILE A 78 2.18 9.44 4.94
C ILE A 78 2.02 10.52 6.01
N GLN A 79 0.88 11.19 6.01
CA GLN A 79 0.59 12.30 6.92
C GLN A 79 -0.44 11.88 7.97
N VAL A 80 -0.11 12.03 9.26
CA VAL A 80 -0.97 11.55 10.34
C VAL A 80 -1.65 12.70 11.08
N ASN A 81 -2.97 12.68 11.08
CA ASN A 81 -3.80 13.54 11.92
C ASN A 81 -4.09 12.83 13.25
N TYR A 82 -3.39 13.23 14.31
CA TYR A 82 -3.63 12.71 15.66
C TYR A 82 -4.86 13.37 16.30
N ASN A 83 -5.99 12.66 16.24
CA ASN A 83 -7.27 13.13 16.73
C ASN A 83 -7.50 12.69 18.19
N GLY A 84 -7.98 13.63 19.02
CA GLY A 84 -8.31 13.39 20.44
C GLY A 84 -7.16 13.60 21.42
N ALA A 85 -7.44 13.49 22.72
CA ALA A 85 -6.51 13.86 23.79
C ALA A 85 -5.66 12.68 24.34
N GLY A 86 -5.83 11.46 23.80
CA GLY A 86 -5.19 10.25 24.33
C GLY A 86 -3.71 10.08 23.94
N TRP A 87 -3.25 10.77 22.90
CA TRP A 87 -1.92 10.58 22.33
C TRP A 87 -0.80 11.10 23.24
N THR A 88 0.19 10.24 23.51
CA THR A 88 1.48 10.63 24.10
C THR A 88 2.53 10.82 23.01
N THR A 89 3.63 11.51 23.33
CA THR A 89 4.75 11.68 22.39
C THR A 89 5.37 10.33 21.98
N GLU A 90 5.45 9.39 22.91
CA GLU A 90 5.98 8.04 22.65
C GLU A 90 5.06 7.26 21.69
N ALA A 91 3.74 7.34 21.89
CA ALA A 91 2.77 6.71 20.99
C ALA A 91 2.83 7.30 19.59
N GLN A 92 2.92 8.63 19.46
CA GLN A 92 3.10 9.28 18.15
C GLN A 92 4.43 8.87 17.52
N THR A 93 5.52 8.81 18.27
CA THR A 93 6.83 8.39 17.75
C THR A 93 6.80 6.95 17.21
N ALA A 94 6.15 6.04 17.93
CA ALA A 94 5.98 4.65 17.49
C ALA A 94 5.04 4.54 16.27
N PHE A 95 4.02 5.41 16.17
CA PHE A 95 3.16 5.49 15.00
C PHE A 95 3.94 5.97 13.77
N GLU A 96 4.63 7.10 13.88
CA GLU A 96 5.45 7.65 12.79
C GLU A 96 6.51 6.66 12.34
N TYR A 97 7.10 5.89 13.26
CA TYR A 97 8.01 4.81 12.90
C TYR A 97 7.38 3.78 11.96
N ALA A 98 6.16 3.32 12.25
CA ALA A 98 5.44 2.39 11.39
C ALA A 98 5.03 3.02 10.05
N ALA A 99 4.63 4.29 10.05
CA ALA A 99 4.36 5.04 8.82
C ALA A 99 5.61 5.15 7.94
N ASN A 100 6.76 5.51 8.51
CA ASN A 100 8.03 5.61 7.79
C ASN A 100 8.48 4.25 7.21
N ILE A 101 8.13 3.11 7.83
CA ILE A 101 8.35 1.80 7.21
C ILE A 101 7.56 1.73 5.90
N TRP A 102 6.24 2.00 5.94
CA TRP A 102 5.40 1.98 4.75
C TRP A 102 5.86 2.93 3.65
N GLU A 103 6.30 4.14 4.00
CA GLU A 103 6.84 5.12 3.02
C GLU A 103 8.04 4.59 2.22
N THR A 104 8.76 3.59 2.73
CA THR A 104 9.86 2.94 2.01
C THR A 104 9.44 1.70 1.23
N GLN A 105 8.22 1.18 1.43
CA GLN A 105 7.76 -0.06 0.79
C GLN A 105 6.86 0.20 -0.43
N ILE A 106 6.07 1.27 -0.41
CA ILE A 106 5.14 1.61 -1.50
C ILE A 106 5.56 2.91 -2.20
N VAL A 107 5.17 3.04 -3.47
CA VAL A 107 5.39 4.25 -4.26
C VAL A 107 4.07 5.01 -4.43
N SER A 108 4.06 6.28 -4.06
CA SER A 108 2.95 7.20 -4.33
C SER A 108 3.45 8.64 -4.47
N SER A 109 3.08 9.32 -5.55
CA SER A 109 3.30 10.76 -5.69
C SER A 109 2.23 11.61 -5.00
N VAL A 110 1.15 10.98 -4.52
CA VAL A 110 0.05 11.62 -3.80
C VAL A 110 0.20 11.30 -2.31
N PRO A 111 0.18 12.30 -1.41
CA PRO A 111 0.22 12.05 0.03
C PRO A 111 -0.94 11.16 0.48
N ILE A 112 -0.68 10.30 1.46
CA ILE A 112 -1.67 9.41 2.08
C ILE A 112 -1.92 9.95 3.49
N VAL A 113 -3.13 10.40 3.74
CA VAL A 113 -3.52 11.02 5.01
C VAL A 113 -4.25 9.99 5.89
N ILE A 114 -3.83 9.90 7.15
CA ILE A 114 -4.40 9.00 8.15
C ILE A 114 -5.05 9.80 9.27
N ASP A 115 -6.33 9.58 9.52
CA ASP A 115 -7.01 10.04 10.73
C ASP A 115 -6.85 8.99 11.83
N ALA A 116 -5.92 9.25 12.76
CA ALA A 116 -5.57 8.34 13.84
C ALA A 116 -6.27 8.74 15.16
N LYS A 117 -6.90 7.79 15.84
CA LYS A 117 -7.53 7.96 17.16
C LYS A 117 -6.94 7.00 18.18
N PHE A 118 -6.80 7.48 19.41
CA PHE A 118 -6.48 6.62 20.55
C PHE A 118 -7.66 6.63 21.51
N GLU A 119 -8.48 5.58 21.46
CA GLU A 119 -9.84 5.56 22.03
C GLU A 119 -10.21 4.21 22.66
N ASN A 120 -11.30 4.17 23.41
CA ASN A 120 -11.72 2.99 24.14
C ASN A 120 -12.38 1.95 23.21
N LEU A 121 -11.56 1.11 22.60
CA LEU A 121 -12.01 -0.01 21.76
C LEU A 121 -12.58 -1.18 22.58
N SER A 122 -12.37 -1.18 23.90
CA SER A 122 -12.95 -2.19 24.80
C SER A 122 -14.49 -2.10 24.87
N LEU A 123 -15.08 -1.01 24.40
CA LEU A 123 -16.53 -0.88 24.21
C LEU A 123 -17.06 -1.71 23.04
N ILE A 124 -16.20 -2.07 22.08
CA ILE A 124 -16.51 -2.96 20.96
C ILE A 124 -16.18 -4.39 21.38
N HIS A 125 -14.91 -4.64 21.73
CA HIS A 125 -14.45 -5.92 22.25
C HIS A 125 -13.17 -5.72 23.08
N PRO A 126 -13.04 -6.35 24.28
CA PRO A 126 -11.92 -6.09 25.20
C PRO A 126 -10.54 -6.45 24.63
N ASP A 127 -10.49 -7.42 23.73
CA ASP A 127 -9.24 -7.90 23.13
C ASP A 127 -8.82 -7.14 21.87
N ILE A 128 -9.59 -6.16 21.38
CA ILE A 128 -9.15 -5.36 20.22
C ILE A 128 -7.95 -4.50 20.61
N LEU A 129 -6.88 -4.58 19.83
CA LEU A 129 -5.67 -3.78 19.98
C LEU A 129 -5.73 -2.51 19.13
N GLY A 130 -6.13 -2.67 17.87
CA GLY A 130 -6.31 -1.62 16.89
C GLY A 130 -7.36 -2.00 15.85
N GLY A 131 -7.71 -1.04 15.01
CA GLY A 131 -8.53 -1.29 13.84
C GLY A 131 -8.46 -0.15 12.84
N ALA A 132 -8.36 -0.48 11.57
CA ALA A 132 -8.27 0.48 10.49
C ALA A 132 -8.94 -0.01 9.19
N GLY A 133 -9.11 0.93 8.27
CA GLY A 133 -9.61 0.65 6.94
C GLY A 133 -9.58 1.91 6.06
N ALA A 134 -9.72 1.69 4.77
CA ALA A 134 -9.86 2.77 3.80
C ALA A 134 -11.21 3.48 3.97
N ASN A 135 -11.19 4.81 3.99
CA ASN A 135 -12.38 5.65 4.14
C ASN A 135 -13.23 5.70 2.88
N ASN A 136 -12.67 5.30 1.73
CA ASN A 136 -13.35 5.39 0.44
C ASN A 136 -12.78 4.36 -0.56
N TYR A 137 -13.59 3.98 -1.54
CA TYR A 137 -13.25 3.10 -2.65
C TYR A 137 -13.72 3.67 -3.99
N TYR A 138 -12.89 3.54 -5.01
CA TYR A 138 -13.20 4.02 -6.37
C TYR A 138 -13.13 2.88 -7.38
N ALA A 139 -14.03 2.92 -8.36
CA ALA A 139 -14.00 2.05 -9.54
C ALA A 139 -14.02 2.90 -10.80
N ASN A 140 -13.50 2.35 -11.91
CA ASN A 140 -13.58 2.95 -13.25
C ASN A 140 -12.97 4.37 -13.37
N PHE A 141 -11.98 4.71 -12.53
CA PHE A 141 -11.14 5.90 -12.73
C PHE A 141 -10.18 5.71 -13.92
N GLY A 142 -9.58 6.78 -14.42
CA GLY A 142 -8.86 6.79 -15.70
C GLY A 142 -7.72 5.77 -15.76
N ALA A 143 -6.95 5.66 -14.68
CA ALA A 143 -5.82 4.75 -14.55
C ALA A 143 -6.17 3.40 -13.91
N ALA A 144 -7.46 3.06 -13.73
CA ALA A 144 -7.86 1.82 -13.08
C ALA A 144 -7.36 0.59 -13.85
N PRO A 145 -6.55 -0.32 -13.24
CA PRO A 145 -5.99 -1.49 -13.92
C PRO A 145 -7.06 -2.46 -14.42
N MET A 146 -8.18 -2.53 -13.70
CA MET A 146 -9.31 -3.40 -14.04
C MET A 146 -10.62 -2.63 -13.93
N ALA A 147 -11.43 -2.72 -15.00
CA ALA A 147 -12.78 -2.18 -15.01
C ALA A 147 -13.68 -2.90 -13.98
N ASN A 148 -14.74 -2.22 -13.56
CA ASN A 148 -15.77 -2.72 -12.65
C ASN A 148 -15.19 -3.31 -11.36
N THR A 149 -14.12 -2.71 -10.82
CA THR A 149 -13.38 -3.20 -9.65
C THR A 149 -13.13 -2.04 -8.70
N LEU A 150 -13.41 -2.24 -7.41
CA LEU A 150 -13.21 -1.25 -6.37
C LEU A 150 -11.77 -1.29 -5.84
N TYR A 151 -11.14 -0.13 -5.78
CA TYR A 151 -9.80 0.08 -5.22
C TYR A 151 -9.90 0.99 -4.00
N ALA A 152 -9.18 0.67 -2.93
CA ALA A 152 -9.08 1.56 -1.78
C ALA A 152 -8.55 2.94 -2.23
N VAL A 153 -9.00 4.01 -1.59
CA VAL A 153 -8.71 5.37 -2.06
C VAL A 153 -7.21 5.69 -2.14
N ALA A 154 -6.39 5.18 -1.21
CA ALA A 154 -4.94 5.40 -1.25
C ALA A 154 -4.29 4.85 -2.53
N ILE A 155 -4.59 3.60 -2.90
CA ILE A 155 -4.07 3.00 -4.14
C ILE A 155 -4.71 3.62 -5.39
N ALA A 156 -5.99 4.00 -5.34
CA ALA A 156 -6.65 4.69 -6.45
C ALA A 156 -5.99 6.07 -6.73
N ASN A 157 -5.67 6.82 -5.67
CA ASN A 157 -4.93 8.09 -5.77
C ASN A 157 -3.53 7.89 -6.34
N ALA A 158 -2.80 6.87 -5.88
CA ALA A 158 -1.47 6.54 -6.38
C ALA A 158 -1.49 6.18 -7.87
N LEU A 159 -2.47 5.37 -8.31
CA LEU A 159 -2.62 4.97 -9.71
C LEU A 159 -3.02 6.15 -10.62
N GLU A 160 -3.95 7.00 -10.20
CA GLU A 160 -4.39 8.18 -10.97
C GLU A 160 -3.37 9.34 -10.91
N ASN A 161 -2.35 9.25 -10.04
CA ASN A 161 -1.42 10.34 -9.72
C ASN A 161 -2.14 11.65 -9.34
N THR A 162 -3.34 11.54 -8.78
CA THR A 162 -4.22 12.66 -8.44
C THR A 162 -5.02 12.30 -7.20
N ASP A 163 -5.21 13.26 -6.31
CA ASP A 163 -6.11 13.12 -5.17
C ASP A 163 -7.58 13.09 -5.65
N LEU A 164 -8.21 11.92 -5.54
CA LEU A 164 -9.62 11.68 -5.86
C LEU A 164 -10.56 11.98 -4.68
N TYR A 165 -10.03 12.22 -3.48
CA TYR A 165 -10.80 12.34 -2.24
C TYR A 165 -10.19 13.36 -1.28
N SER A 166 -10.89 14.48 -1.08
CA SER A 166 -10.40 15.58 -0.25
C SER A 166 -10.32 15.33 1.27
N GLY A 167 -10.53 14.10 1.74
CA GLY A 167 -10.47 13.72 3.17
C GLY A 167 -9.33 12.75 3.43
N ALA A 168 -9.18 12.29 4.67
CA ALA A 168 -8.16 11.29 4.98
C ALA A 168 -8.44 9.96 4.28
N GLU A 169 -7.45 9.35 3.63
CA GLU A 169 -7.59 8.05 2.97
C GLU A 169 -7.89 6.93 3.97
N ILE A 170 -7.31 7.00 5.17
CA ILE A 170 -7.35 5.94 6.17
C ILE A 170 -7.93 6.48 7.48
N SER A 171 -8.82 5.71 8.11
CA SER A 171 -9.15 5.87 9.53
C SER A 171 -8.50 4.74 10.31
N ALA A 172 -7.83 5.07 11.41
CA ALA A 172 -7.22 4.09 12.30
C ALA A 172 -7.50 4.42 13.76
N SER A 173 -7.89 3.42 14.55
CA SER A 173 -8.17 3.55 15.97
C SER A 173 -7.37 2.53 16.77
N PHE A 174 -6.85 2.95 17.92
CA PHE A 174 -6.05 2.09 18.81
C PHE A 174 -6.59 2.13 20.24
N ASN A 175 -6.46 1.02 20.97
CA ASN A 175 -7.13 0.86 22.26
C ASN A 175 -6.44 1.66 23.39
N SER A 176 -7.10 2.72 23.87
CA SER A 176 -6.61 3.60 24.94
C SER A 176 -6.70 3.00 26.34
N GLU A 177 -7.47 1.93 26.55
CA GLU A 177 -7.65 1.32 27.88
C GLU A 177 -6.50 0.37 28.26
N ARG A 178 -5.63 0.04 27.31
CA ARG A 178 -4.48 -0.84 27.56
C ARG A 178 -3.35 -0.07 28.25
N THR A 179 -2.78 -0.70 29.28
CA THR A 179 -1.67 -0.15 30.08
C THR A 179 -0.35 -0.88 29.83
N ASP A 180 -0.39 -1.89 28.97
CA ASP A 180 0.68 -2.79 28.62
C ASP A 180 1.24 -2.53 27.22
N TRP A 181 1.00 -1.34 26.66
CA TRP A 181 1.70 -0.89 25.46
C TRP A 181 3.21 -0.78 25.68
N TYR A 182 3.96 -1.18 24.65
CA TYR A 182 5.36 -0.89 24.43
C TYR A 182 5.48 0.03 23.22
N PHE A 183 5.98 1.24 23.45
CA PHE A 183 6.13 2.28 22.42
C PHE A 183 7.58 2.38 21.89
N GLY A 184 8.43 1.40 22.19
CA GLY A 184 9.78 1.35 21.61
C GLY A 184 9.72 0.94 20.14
N THR A 185 10.75 1.33 19.39
CA THR A 185 10.87 1.09 17.94
C THR A 185 12.05 0.19 17.59
N ASP A 186 12.58 -0.53 18.58
CA ASP A 186 13.80 -1.34 18.48
C ASP A 186 13.54 -2.85 18.41
N GLY A 187 12.26 -3.27 18.41
CA GLY A 187 11.84 -4.68 18.45
C GLY A 187 12.13 -5.38 19.78
N ASN A 188 12.58 -4.67 20.81
CA ASN A 188 12.91 -5.24 22.13
C ASN A 188 11.70 -5.30 23.08
N THR A 189 10.51 -5.55 22.53
CA THR A 189 9.27 -5.69 23.28
C THR A 189 9.44 -6.67 24.44
N PRO A 190 9.20 -6.23 25.68
CA PRO A 190 9.21 -7.11 26.84
C PRO A 190 8.07 -8.13 26.77
N ILE A 191 8.29 -9.33 27.33
CA ILE A 191 7.32 -10.45 27.35
C ILE A 191 5.99 -10.16 28.07
N SER A 192 5.85 -8.99 28.69
CA SER A 192 4.64 -8.56 29.40
C SER A 192 3.97 -7.36 28.73
N LYS A 193 4.33 -7.05 27.49
CA LYS A 193 3.92 -5.85 26.77
C LYS A 193 3.55 -6.18 25.33
N ILE A 194 2.69 -5.35 24.75
CA ILE A 194 2.28 -5.40 23.35
C ILE A 194 3.03 -4.33 22.57
N ASP A 195 3.65 -4.70 21.46
CA ASP A 195 4.36 -3.76 20.60
C ASP A 195 3.38 -2.87 19.83
N PHE A 196 3.36 -1.57 20.14
CA PHE A 196 2.44 -0.64 19.51
C PHE A 196 2.78 -0.39 18.04
N ALA A 197 4.07 -0.34 17.69
CA ALA A 197 4.51 -0.14 16.31
C ALA A 197 4.02 -1.25 15.37
N SER A 198 4.01 -2.51 15.83
CA SER A 198 3.49 -3.66 15.09
C SER A 198 2.00 -3.53 14.82
N VAL A 199 1.22 -3.14 15.84
CA VAL A 199 -0.22 -2.89 15.70
C VAL A 199 -0.47 -1.74 14.72
N VAL A 200 0.28 -0.63 14.80
CA VAL A 200 0.13 0.46 13.82
C VAL A 200 0.50 0.01 12.41
N LEU A 201 1.62 -0.70 12.25
CA LEU A 201 2.10 -1.17 10.94
C LEU A 201 1.06 -2.07 10.26
N HIS A 202 0.48 -2.99 11.03
CA HIS A 202 -0.61 -3.88 10.63
C HIS A 202 -1.84 -3.09 10.16
N GLU A 203 -2.31 -2.15 10.99
CA GLU A 203 -3.53 -1.40 10.72
C GLU A 203 -3.38 -0.43 9.53
N ILE A 204 -2.20 0.18 9.34
CA ILE A 204 -1.90 0.93 8.10
C ILE A 204 -2.03 0.00 6.88
N GLY A 205 -1.60 -1.26 7.00
CA GLY A 205 -1.78 -2.29 5.99
C GLY A 205 -3.23 -2.48 5.53
N HIS A 206 -4.17 -2.58 6.47
CA HIS A 206 -5.60 -2.61 6.16
C HIS A 206 -6.09 -1.33 5.50
N GLY A 207 -5.65 -0.17 5.99
CA GLY A 207 -5.94 1.14 5.39
C GLY A 207 -5.48 1.27 3.94
N LEU A 208 -4.33 0.69 3.60
CA LEU A 208 -3.76 0.67 2.25
C LEU A 208 -4.43 -0.33 1.29
N GLY A 209 -5.36 -1.15 1.79
CA GLY A 209 -6.17 -2.05 0.96
C GLY A 209 -5.94 -3.54 1.22
N PHE A 210 -5.23 -3.93 2.28
CA PHE A 210 -5.23 -5.34 2.74
C PHE A 210 -6.58 -5.69 3.38
N SER A 211 -7.68 -5.61 2.65
CA SER A 211 -8.99 -6.01 3.15
C SER A 211 -9.91 -6.26 1.96
N GLY A 212 -10.57 -7.41 1.96
CA GLY A 212 -11.57 -7.74 0.97
C GLY A 212 -12.97 -7.27 1.38
N SER A 213 -13.90 -7.30 0.43
CA SER A 213 -15.24 -6.78 0.64
C SER A 213 -16.26 -7.78 1.14
N MET A 214 -15.85 -9.04 1.31
CA MET A 214 -16.76 -10.11 1.70
C MET A 214 -17.15 -10.01 3.18
N THR A 215 -18.43 -10.22 3.46
CA THR A 215 -18.97 -10.28 4.81
C THR A 215 -20.06 -11.34 4.93
N ILE A 216 -20.44 -11.69 6.16
CA ILE A 216 -21.59 -12.54 6.47
C ILE A 216 -22.60 -11.74 7.29
N ASP A 217 -23.81 -11.67 6.79
CA ASP A 217 -24.99 -11.09 7.43
C ASP A 217 -25.33 -11.85 8.72
N ASP A 218 -25.49 -11.12 9.83
CA ASP A 218 -25.84 -11.68 11.13
C ASP A 218 -27.36 -11.57 11.43
N GLY A 219 -28.11 -10.95 10.51
CA GLY A 219 -29.55 -10.67 10.62
C GLY A 219 -29.88 -9.49 11.54
N ASN A 220 -28.88 -8.72 11.99
CA ASN A 220 -29.04 -7.57 12.88
C ASN A 220 -28.61 -6.27 12.21
N SER A 221 -29.58 -5.61 11.57
CA SER A 221 -29.44 -4.30 10.91
C SER A 221 -28.92 -3.14 11.79
N SER A 222 -28.65 -3.38 13.08
CA SER A 222 -28.06 -2.40 14.00
C SER A 222 -26.52 -2.37 13.94
N ASN A 223 -25.87 -3.35 13.30
CA ASN A 223 -24.43 -3.57 13.39
C ASN A 223 -23.62 -3.08 12.17
N GLY A 224 -24.25 -2.58 11.11
CA GLY A 224 -23.55 -2.00 9.95
C GLY A 224 -24.02 -2.56 8.61
N VAL A 225 -23.06 -2.76 7.68
CA VAL A 225 -23.31 -3.20 6.29
C VAL A 225 -23.77 -4.66 6.28
N GLU A 226 -25.08 -4.86 6.18
CA GLU A 226 -25.71 -6.16 5.97
C GLU A 226 -25.78 -6.53 4.49
N CYS A 227 -25.80 -7.82 4.20
CA CYS A 227 -26.02 -8.31 2.84
C CYS A 227 -27.48 -8.13 2.41
N THR A 228 -28.39 -8.86 3.05
CA THR A 228 -29.83 -8.87 2.72
C THR A 228 -30.72 -8.64 3.94
N GLY A 229 -30.14 -8.47 5.12
CA GLY A 229 -30.81 -8.52 6.42
C GLY A 229 -31.21 -9.94 6.84
N VAL A 230 -30.60 -10.97 6.25
CA VAL A 230 -30.90 -12.37 6.53
C VAL A 230 -29.64 -13.06 7.04
N ASN A 231 -29.69 -13.50 8.29
CA ASN A 231 -28.60 -14.19 8.95
C ASN A 231 -28.08 -15.39 8.14
N GLY A 232 -26.75 -15.46 7.98
CA GLY A 232 -26.05 -16.56 7.32
C GLY A 232 -25.90 -16.40 5.81
N ILE A 233 -26.21 -15.21 5.28
CA ILE A 233 -25.99 -14.85 3.88
C ILE A 233 -24.64 -14.16 3.72
N GLY A 234 -23.83 -14.62 2.78
CA GLY A 234 -22.54 -14.02 2.43
C GLY A 234 -22.69 -13.13 1.22
N CYS A 235 -21.99 -11.99 1.21
CA CYS A 235 -21.98 -11.06 0.09
C CYS A 235 -20.63 -10.40 -0.10
N TRP A 236 -20.44 -9.75 -1.24
CA TRP A 236 -19.29 -8.92 -1.58
C TRP A 236 -19.73 -7.63 -2.28
N GLY A 237 -18.76 -6.73 -2.44
CA GLY A 237 -18.84 -5.49 -3.21
C GLY A 237 -19.30 -4.29 -2.41
N TYR A 238 -19.35 -4.39 -1.08
CA TYR A 238 -19.86 -3.35 -0.19
C TYR A 238 -21.28 -2.86 -0.56
N GLY A 239 -22.13 -3.76 -1.06
CA GLY A 239 -23.47 -3.42 -1.54
C GLY A 239 -23.52 -2.82 -2.96
N THR A 240 -22.38 -2.73 -3.65
CA THR A 240 -22.30 -2.34 -5.07
C THR A 240 -22.34 -3.56 -6.00
N ALA A 241 -22.33 -3.31 -7.30
CA ALA A 241 -22.20 -4.34 -8.34
C ALA A 241 -20.75 -4.77 -8.61
N PHE A 242 -19.76 -4.15 -7.96
CA PHE A 242 -18.34 -4.33 -8.26
C PHE A 242 -17.63 -4.99 -7.07
N PRO A 243 -16.87 -6.08 -7.28
CA PRO A 243 -16.00 -6.62 -6.23
C PRO A 243 -14.82 -5.68 -5.98
N SER A 244 -14.21 -5.78 -4.80
CA SER A 244 -12.92 -5.14 -4.56
C SER A 244 -11.80 -5.86 -5.30
N ILE A 245 -10.71 -5.13 -5.53
CA ILE A 245 -9.49 -5.67 -6.14
C ILE A 245 -8.97 -6.89 -5.38
N TYR A 246 -9.07 -6.88 -4.05
CA TYR A 246 -8.73 -8.03 -3.21
C TYR A 246 -9.57 -9.26 -3.57
N ASP A 247 -10.89 -9.11 -3.68
CA ASP A 247 -11.81 -10.23 -3.94
C ASP A 247 -11.60 -10.89 -5.30
N ARG A 248 -11.07 -10.14 -6.27
CA ARG A 248 -10.77 -10.63 -7.63
C ARG A 248 -9.81 -11.81 -7.64
N TYR A 249 -8.97 -11.92 -6.61
CA TYR A 249 -7.94 -12.96 -6.48
C TYR A 249 -8.32 -14.04 -5.47
N THR A 250 -9.55 -14.07 -4.96
CA THR A 250 -9.93 -15.03 -3.92
C THR A 250 -10.66 -16.25 -4.46
N GLU A 251 -10.26 -17.42 -3.97
CA GLU A 251 -10.82 -18.71 -4.34
C GLU A 251 -10.88 -19.68 -3.15
N ASN A 252 -11.65 -20.75 -3.30
CA ASN A 252 -11.62 -21.86 -2.35
C ASN A 252 -10.49 -22.86 -2.68
N GLY A 253 -10.21 -23.81 -1.79
CA GLY A 253 -9.15 -24.80 -2.02
C GLY A 253 -9.32 -25.70 -3.25
N SER A 254 -10.52 -25.73 -3.87
CA SER A 254 -10.77 -26.44 -5.14
C SER A 254 -10.47 -25.60 -6.39
N GLY A 255 -9.99 -24.37 -6.23
CA GLY A 255 -9.71 -23.45 -7.34
C GLY A 255 -10.96 -22.78 -7.92
N GLN A 256 -12.01 -22.64 -7.10
CA GLN A 256 -13.25 -21.98 -7.51
C GLN A 256 -13.25 -20.54 -7.00
N SER A 257 -13.43 -19.58 -7.89
CA SER A 257 -13.42 -18.16 -7.54
C SER A 257 -14.64 -17.81 -6.69
N LEU A 258 -14.41 -17.08 -5.60
CA LEU A 258 -15.46 -16.69 -4.67
C LEU A 258 -16.45 -15.68 -5.26
N ILE A 259 -16.05 -14.92 -6.28
CA ILE A 259 -16.90 -13.91 -6.92
C ILE A 259 -17.63 -14.40 -8.17
N SER A 260 -17.18 -15.49 -8.82
CA SER A 260 -17.82 -16.01 -10.04
C SER A 260 -18.51 -17.36 -9.87
N ASP A 261 -17.98 -18.26 -9.03
CA ASP A 261 -18.53 -19.61 -8.87
C ASP A 261 -19.58 -19.70 -7.75
N PHE A 262 -19.61 -18.72 -6.86
CA PHE A 262 -20.58 -18.61 -5.78
C PHE A 262 -21.43 -17.34 -5.96
N PRO A 263 -22.77 -17.45 -6.01
CA PRO A 263 -23.61 -16.27 -6.17
C PRO A 263 -23.40 -15.27 -5.03
N ASN A 264 -23.33 -13.97 -5.38
CA ASN A 264 -23.38 -12.90 -4.38
C ASN A 264 -24.72 -12.97 -3.62
N ASN A 265 -24.74 -12.52 -2.36
CA ASN A 265 -25.90 -12.61 -1.46
C ASN A 265 -26.42 -14.05 -1.31
N SER A 266 -25.54 -15.00 -0.98
CA SER A 266 -25.92 -16.41 -0.85
C SER A 266 -25.33 -17.11 0.38
N SER A 267 -26.04 -18.14 0.84
CA SER A 267 -25.52 -19.05 1.86
C SER A 267 -24.37 -19.93 1.35
N ALA A 268 -24.27 -20.12 0.03
CA ALA A 268 -23.17 -20.86 -0.59
C ALA A 268 -21.84 -20.11 -0.43
N LEU A 269 -21.84 -18.78 -0.65
CA LEU A 269 -20.70 -17.92 -0.39
C LEU A 269 -20.35 -17.89 1.11
N ALA A 270 -21.35 -17.71 1.98
CA ALA A 270 -21.13 -17.77 3.43
C ALA A 270 -20.50 -19.08 3.91
N ALA A 271 -20.81 -20.21 3.26
CA ALA A 271 -20.20 -21.49 3.59
C ALA A 271 -18.71 -21.53 3.24
N GLN A 272 -18.28 -20.88 2.14
CA GLN A 272 -16.86 -20.79 1.79
C GLN A 272 -16.09 -19.91 2.78
N LEU A 273 -16.67 -18.77 3.17
CA LEU A 273 -16.06 -17.84 4.13
C LEU A 273 -15.89 -18.43 5.55
N LYS A 274 -16.51 -19.59 5.83
CA LYS A 274 -16.40 -20.33 7.10
C LYS A 274 -15.75 -21.71 6.96
N SER A 275 -14.92 -21.90 5.93
CA SER A 275 -14.43 -23.23 5.53
C SER A 275 -13.02 -23.59 6.00
N ASN A 276 -12.24 -22.63 6.50
CA ASN A 276 -10.78 -22.69 6.66
C ASN A 276 -10.04 -23.04 5.35
N ASN A 277 -10.65 -22.77 4.20
CA ASN A 277 -10.19 -23.25 2.90
C ASN A 277 -10.35 -22.18 1.82
N VAL A 278 -10.02 -20.93 2.17
CA VAL A 278 -10.01 -19.76 1.29
C VAL A 278 -8.57 -19.33 1.05
N TYR A 279 -8.25 -18.96 -0.18
CA TYR A 279 -6.93 -18.56 -0.62
C TYR A 279 -6.99 -17.29 -1.46
N PHE A 280 -5.92 -16.50 -1.40
CA PHE A 280 -5.59 -15.50 -2.39
C PHE A 280 -4.63 -16.12 -3.41
N ASP A 281 -4.99 -16.08 -4.68
CA ASP A 281 -4.27 -16.71 -5.79
C ASP A 281 -3.94 -15.67 -6.87
N ALA A 282 -2.69 -15.17 -6.83
CA ALA A 282 -2.18 -14.19 -7.79
C ALA A 282 -0.66 -14.33 -7.94
N THR A 283 -0.10 -13.78 -9.02
CA THR A 283 1.25 -14.12 -9.50
C THR A 283 2.34 -13.78 -8.47
N ASN A 284 2.35 -12.56 -7.95
CA ASN A 284 3.43 -12.07 -7.09
C ASN A 284 3.28 -12.63 -5.66
N ALA A 285 2.06 -12.66 -5.12
CA ALA A 285 1.75 -13.30 -3.85
C ALA A 285 2.12 -14.80 -3.85
N ASN A 286 1.83 -15.51 -4.94
CA ASN A 286 2.21 -16.91 -5.09
C ASN A 286 3.72 -17.11 -5.16
N ALA A 287 4.43 -16.24 -5.87
CA ALA A 287 5.89 -16.30 -5.96
C ALA A 287 6.52 -16.10 -4.57
N ALA A 288 6.00 -15.15 -3.78
CA ALA A 288 6.45 -14.88 -2.43
C ALA A 288 6.17 -16.03 -1.44
N ASN A 289 5.00 -16.67 -1.55
CA ASN A 289 4.59 -17.73 -0.62
C ASN A 289 5.05 -19.14 -1.04
N GLY A 290 5.37 -19.36 -2.32
CA GLY A 290 5.58 -20.68 -2.90
C GLY A 290 4.29 -21.39 -3.33
N GLY A 291 3.23 -20.63 -3.61
CA GLY A 291 1.90 -21.09 -4.00
C GLY A 291 0.79 -20.21 -3.43
N ARG A 292 -0.47 -20.60 -3.64
CA ARG A 292 -1.65 -19.87 -3.17
C ARG A 292 -1.58 -19.52 -1.68
N VAL A 293 -1.92 -18.28 -1.34
CA VAL A 293 -1.80 -17.72 0.01
C VAL A 293 -3.04 -18.05 0.82
N PRO A 294 -2.96 -18.86 1.90
CA PRO A 294 -4.11 -19.18 2.73
C PRO A 294 -4.58 -17.96 3.53
N LEU A 295 -5.88 -17.70 3.51
CA LEU A 295 -6.51 -16.61 4.26
C LEU A 295 -7.21 -17.12 5.52
N TYR A 296 -7.35 -16.25 6.52
CA TYR A 296 -8.07 -16.55 7.75
C TYR A 296 -9.58 -16.61 7.52
N ALA A 297 -10.11 -17.81 7.31
CA ALA A 297 -11.53 -18.08 7.10
C ALA A 297 -12.09 -19.08 8.13
N PRO A 298 -12.08 -18.75 9.44
CA PRO A 298 -12.45 -19.67 10.51
C PRO A 298 -13.90 -20.16 10.40
N ALA A 299 -14.19 -21.32 11.02
CA ALA A 299 -15.55 -21.87 11.02
C ALA A 299 -16.59 -20.96 11.70
N VAL A 300 -16.13 -20.10 12.61
CA VAL A 300 -16.92 -19.05 13.25
C VAL A 300 -16.50 -17.71 12.67
N TRP A 301 -17.41 -17.06 11.95
CA TRP A 301 -17.19 -15.73 11.39
C TRP A 301 -16.91 -14.72 12.50
N GLN A 302 -15.85 -13.94 12.32
CA GLN A 302 -15.46 -12.85 13.20
C GLN A 302 -15.48 -11.57 12.40
N GLN A 303 -16.46 -10.71 12.68
CA GLN A 303 -16.63 -9.46 11.96
C GLN A 303 -15.38 -8.58 12.11
N GLY A 304 -14.83 -8.13 10.98
CA GLY A 304 -13.60 -7.33 10.95
C GLY A 304 -12.31 -8.16 11.09
N SER A 305 -12.37 -9.49 11.17
CA SER A 305 -11.16 -10.32 11.15
C SER A 305 -11.19 -11.42 10.09
N SER A 306 -12.30 -12.16 9.98
CA SER A 306 -12.42 -13.20 8.96
C SER A 306 -12.28 -12.60 7.55
N TYR A 307 -11.58 -13.31 6.66
CA TYR A 307 -11.31 -12.95 5.26
C TYR A 307 -10.35 -11.77 5.04
N SER A 308 -10.15 -10.89 6.03
CA SER A 308 -9.22 -9.75 5.93
C SER A 308 -7.81 -10.04 6.47
N HIS A 309 -7.51 -11.24 6.95
CA HIS A 309 -6.21 -11.62 7.50
C HIS A 309 -5.60 -12.83 6.78
N LEU A 310 -4.28 -12.97 6.87
CA LEU A 310 -3.57 -14.20 6.54
C LEU A 310 -3.92 -15.31 7.52
N ALA A 311 -3.88 -16.56 7.08
CA ALA A 311 -4.13 -17.70 7.95
C ALA A 311 -3.06 -17.83 9.05
N GLU A 312 -3.45 -18.38 10.20
CA GLU A 312 -2.56 -18.60 11.37
C GLU A 312 -1.36 -19.53 11.10
N SER A 313 -1.32 -20.20 9.94
CA SER A 313 -0.11 -20.91 9.48
C SER A 313 1.08 -19.98 9.24
N PHE A 314 0.86 -18.67 9.17
CA PHE A 314 1.91 -17.66 9.05
C PHE A 314 2.48 -17.18 10.39
N ASN A 315 1.87 -17.54 11.52
CA ASN A 315 2.51 -17.37 12.83
C ASN A 315 3.82 -18.18 12.82
N GLY A 316 4.91 -17.60 13.30
CA GLY A 316 6.24 -18.21 13.27
C GLY A 316 7.08 -17.80 12.07
N THR A 317 6.58 -16.94 11.18
CA THR A 317 7.17 -16.72 9.86
C THR A 317 7.42 -15.25 9.58
N PRO A 318 8.29 -14.89 8.61
CA PRO A 318 8.45 -13.50 8.18
C PRO A 318 7.20 -12.81 7.59
N ASN A 319 6.05 -13.51 7.49
CA ASN A 319 4.79 -12.98 6.98
C ASN A 319 3.69 -12.94 8.05
N SER A 320 4.06 -13.03 9.33
CA SER A 320 3.12 -13.01 10.47
C SER A 320 2.41 -11.67 10.64
N LEU A 321 2.93 -10.55 10.10
CA LEU A 321 2.35 -9.23 10.34
C LEU A 321 0.83 -9.20 10.16
N MET A 322 0.30 -9.77 9.07
CA MET A 322 -1.13 -9.71 8.74
C MET A 322 -1.95 -10.92 9.24
N THR A 323 -1.47 -11.66 10.25
CA THR A 323 -2.32 -12.64 10.98
C THR A 323 -3.27 -11.90 11.92
N TYR A 324 -4.36 -12.54 12.35
CA TYR A 324 -5.47 -11.78 12.97
C TYR A 324 -5.19 -11.30 14.41
N SER A 325 -4.07 -11.74 15.00
CA SER A 325 -3.77 -11.44 16.40
C SER A 325 -2.29 -11.27 16.69
N LEU A 326 -1.99 -10.48 17.73
CA LEU A 326 -0.65 -10.24 18.26
C LEU A 326 -0.61 -10.50 19.76
N GLY A 327 0.40 -11.24 20.21
CA GLY A 327 0.64 -11.60 21.59
C GLY A 327 1.66 -10.72 22.31
N HIS A 328 1.86 -11.00 23.61
CA HIS A 328 2.88 -10.30 24.40
C HIS A 328 4.30 -10.68 24.01
N GLY A 329 5.19 -9.68 24.00
CA GLY A 329 6.62 -9.85 23.70
C GLY A 329 6.95 -9.97 22.23
N GLU A 330 5.93 -10.09 21.37
CA GLU A 330 6.07 -10.10 19.92
C GLU A 330 6.38 -8.69 19.40
N SER A 331 7.10 -8.63 18.27
CA SER A 331 7.33 -7.41 17.51
C SER A 331 7.45 -7.75 16.02
N GLU A 332 6.54 -7.21 15.23
CA GLU A 332 6.41 -7.42 13.80
C GLU A 332 6.62 -6.10 13.07
N HIS A 333 7.87 -5.81 12.71
CA HIS A 333 8.23 -4.53 12.09
C HIS A 333 8.41 -4.62 10.57
N ASN A 334 7.92 -5.69 9.93
CA ASN A 334 8.07 -5.93 8.49
C ASN A 334 6.75 -6.39 7.86
N PRO A 335 6.28 -5.75 6.77
CA PRO A 335 5.11 -6.22 6.03
C PRO A 335 5.21 -7.66 5.51
N GLY A 336 6.44 -8.13 5.24
CA GLY A 336 6.70 -9.46 4.74
C GLY A 336 6.45 -9.58 3.22
N PRO A 337 7.16 -10.49 2.54
CA PRO A 337 7.08 -10.64 1.09
C PRO A 337 5.69 -11.05 0.59
N VAL A 338 4.92 -11.81 1.36
CA VAL A 338 3.57 -12.25 0.94
C VAL A 338 2.61 -11.06 0.86
N MET A 339 2.58 -10.20 1.88
CA MET A 339 1.75 -9.01 1.86
C MET A 339 2.14 -8.06 0.73
N LEU A 340 3.45 -7.82 0.54
CA LEU A 340 3.95 -6.97 -0.53
C LEU A 340 3.61 -7.54 -1.92
N GLY A 341 3.70 -8.86 -2.10
CA GLY A 341 3.26 -9.52 -3.33
C GLY A 341 1.76 -9.37 -3.58
N MET A 342 0.92 -9.48 -2.54
CA MET A 342 -0.51 -9.21 -2.66
C MET A 342 -0.77 -7.74 -3.04
N PHE A 343 -0.03 -6.80 -2.47
CA PHE A 343 -0.13 -5.38 -2.81
C PHE A 343 0.23 -5.12 -4.28
N GLU A 344 1.29 -5.74 -4.78
CA GLU A 344 1.70 -5.66 -6.18
C GLU A 344 0.62 -6.22 -7.12
N ASP A 345 0.04 -7.38 -6.80
CA ASP A 345 -1.07 -7.97 -7.57
C ASP A 345 -2.33 -7.08 -7.54
N MET A 346 -2.54 -6.32 -6.48
CA MET A 346 -3.64 -5.34 -6.38
C MET A 346 -3.34 -4.01 -7.08
N GLY A 347 -2.10 -3.76 -7.50
CA GLY A 347 -1.70 -2.59 -8.28
C GLY A 347 -0.87 -1.55 -7.53
N TRP A 348 -0.44 -1.83 -6.30
CA TRP A 348 0.58 -1.00 -5.66
C TRP A 348 1.91 -1.23 -6.36
N THR A 349 2.65 -0.15 -6.60
CA THR A 349 4.05 -0.26 -6.98
C THR A 349 4.89 -0.45 -5.71
N ILE A 350 5.65 -1.55 -5.64
CA ILE A 350 6.52 -1.87 -4.50
C ILE A 350 7.93 -1.36 -4.76
N SER A 351 8.46 -0.55 -3.84
CA SER A 351 9.73 0.17 -4.03
C SER A 351 10.93 -0.75 -4.23
N ALA A 352 10.93 -1.93 -3.61
CA ALA A 352 12.01 -2.91 -3.76
C ALA A 352 12.04 -3.58 -5.15
N ASN A 353 10.95 -3.50 -5.91
CA ASN A 353 10.83 -4.03 -7.27
C ASN A 353 10.95 -2.92 -8.33
N GLN A 354 11.26 -1.68 -7.92
CA GLN A 354 11.51 -0.62 -8.87
C GLN A 354 12.91 -0.73 -9.46
N PRO A 355 13.06 -0.57 -10.78
CA PRO A 355 14.36 -0.39 -11.40
C PRO A 355 15.12 0.72 -10.68
N THR A 356 16.42 0.52 -10.48
CA THR A 356 17.28 1.53 -9.87
C THR A 356 18.10 2.23 -10.93
N ALA A 357 18.48 3.48 -10.67
CA ALA A 357 19.39 4.16 -11.59
C ALA A 357 20.72 3.41 -11.70
N PRO A 358 21.37 3.38 -12.88
CA PRO A 358 22.63 2.68 -13.06
C PRO A 358 23.68 3.12 -12.05
N VAL A 359 24.46 2.18 -11.53
CA VAL A 359 25.56 2.49 -10.61
C VAL A 359 26.85 2.60 -11.41
N VAL A 360 27.50 3.76 -11.35
CA VAL A 360 28.86 3.95 -11.89
C VAL A 360 29.85 4.01 -10.74
N SER A 361 30.86 3.13 -10.75
CA SER A 361 31.87 3.11 -9.69
C SER A 361 33.27 2.82 -10.23
N GLY A 362 34.28 3.42 -9.59
CA GLY A 362 35.68 3.08 -9.85
C GLY A 362 36.28 3.60 -11.16
N LEU A 363 35.69 4.62 -11.81
CA LEU A 363 36.27 5.24 -13.00
C LEU A 363 37.73 5.69 -12.74
N PRO A 364 38.68 5.37 -13.63
CA PRO A 364 40.08 5.66 -13.40
C PRO A 364 40.41 7.13 -13.65
N MET A 365 41.44 7.63 -12.97
CA MET A 365 42.13 8.84 -13.37
C MET A 365 43.05 8.53 -14.55
N ILE A 366 43.04 9.38 -15.58
CA ILE A 366 43.89 9.23 -16.76
C ILE A 366 45.04 10.23 -16.72
N GLU A 367 46.27 9.75 -16.87
CA GLU A 367 47.43 10.60 -17.09
C GLU A 367 47.74 10.70 -18.59
N LEU A 368 47.93 11.93 -19.07
CA LEU A 368 48.18 12.22 -20.48
C LEU A 368 49.44 13.08 -20.65
N SER A 369 50.34 12.71 -21.56
CA SER A 369 51.46 13.55 -21.98
C SER A 369 51.06 14.47 -23.14
N ALA A 370 51.75 15.61 -23.30
CA ALA A 370 51.55 16.50 -24.45
C ALA A 370 51.62 15.73 -25.78
N GLY A 371 50.61 15.92 -26.63
CA GLY A 371 50.51 15.30 -27.96
C GLY A 371 50.06 13.84 -27.95
N GLN A 372 49.78 13.26 -26.79
CA GLN A 372 49.24 11.92 -26.67
C GLN A 372 47.73 11.92 -26.91
N THR A 373 47.26 10.87 -27.58
CA THR A 373 45.83 10.56 -27.73
C THR A 373 45.60 9.14 -27.24
N PHE A 374 44.37 8.85 -26.82
CA PHE A 374 43.95 7.49 -26.53
C PHE A 374 42.65 7.17 -27.25
N ASN A 375 42.60 5.95 -27.76
CA ASN A 375 41.40 5.33 -28.30
C ASN A 375 40.96 4.22 -27.34
N ASN A 376 39.69 4.20 -26.96
CA ASN A 376 39.09 3.25 -26.03
C ASN A 376 39.83 3.14 -24.69
N VAL A 377 40.17 4.28 -24.09
CA VAL A 377 40.96 4.32 -22.84
C VAL A 377 40.16 3.83 -21.63
N ILE A 378 38.85 4.08 -21.62
CA ILE A 378 37.93 3.58 -20.60
C ILE A 378 36.82 2.84 -21.31
N ASP A 379 36.61 1.59 -20.89
CA ASP A 379 35.43 0.80 -21.24
C ASP A 379 34.36 1.06 -20.18
N LEU A 380 33.35 1.88 -20.50
CA LEU A 380 32.35 2.32 -19.54
C LEU A 380 31.52 1.16 -18.97
N TRP A 381 31.36 0.08 -19.74
CA TRP A 381 30.65 -1.12 -19.27
C TRP A 381 31.38 -1.82 -18.13
N ALA A 382 32.71 -1.71 -18.07
CA ALA A 382 33.49 -2.30 -16.98
C ALA A 382 33.33 -1.57 -15.62
N TYR A 383 32.70 -0.39 -15.63
CA TYR A 383 32.54 0.49 -14.47
C TYR A 383 31.08 0.82 -14.17
N THR A 384 30.15 0.20 -14.89
CA THR A 384 28.71 0.48 -14.80
C THR A 384 27.99 -0.82 -14.54
N THR A 385 26.99 -0.79 -13.67
CA THR A 385 26.08 -1.92 -13.44
C THR A 385 24.68 -1.40 -13.24
N ASP A 386 23.69 -2.21 -13.60
CA ASP A 386 22.28 -1.94 -13.36
C ASP A 386 21.60 -3.21 -12.83
N ASP A 387 20.51 -3.07 -12.08
CA ASP A 387 19.81 -4.20 -11.47
C ASP A 387 18.86 -4.92 -12.44
N VAL A 388 18.42 -4.24 -13.51
CA VAL A 388 17.48 -4.77 -14.51
C VAL A 388 18.11 -4.77 -15.90
N ASP A 389 18.73 -3.66 -16.30
CA ASP A 389 19.21 -3.46 -17.66
C ASP A 389 20.61 -4.04 -17.90
N ALA A 390 20.81 -4.65 -19.06
CA ALA A 390 22.15 -5.05 -19.47
C ALA A 390 22.95 -3.81 -19.91
N ASP A 391 24.28 -3.85 -19.84
CA ASP A 391 25.13 -2.72 -20.27
C ASP A 391 24.83 -2.21 -21.69
N SER A 392 24.35 -3.09 -22.58
CA SER A 392 23.97 -2.74 -23.95
C SER A 392 22.72 -1.88 -24.07
N ASP A 393 21.87 -1.90 -23.05
CA ASP A 393 20.61 -1.16 -23.00
C ASP A 393 20.79 0.21 -22.33
N LEU A 394 21.93 0.43 -21.65
CA LEU A 394 22.31 1.70 -21.05
C LEU A 394 22.80 2.71 -22.09
N THR A 395 22.43 3.99 -21.92
CA THR A 395 22.90 5.10 -22.76
C THR A 395 23.92 5.95 -22.02
N PHE A 396 25.06 6.25 -22.66
CA PHE A 396 26.15 7.02 -22.08
C PHE A 396 26.33 8.37 -22.78
N GLN A 397 26.43 9.45 -22.00
CA GLN A 397 26.58 10.81 -22.50
C GLN A 397 27.66 11.59 -21.73
N ILE A 398 28.48 12.37 -22.44
CA ILE A 398 29.31 13.41 -21.81
C ILE A 398 28.44 14.65 -21.59
N ILE A 399 28.24 15.03 -20.33
CA ILE A 399 27.44 16.20 -19.95
C ILE A 399 28.31 17.45 -19.85
N SER A 400 29.57 17.32 -19.43
CA SER A 400 30.51 18.44 -19.42
C SER A 400 31.98 18.00 -19.44
N GLN A 401 32.82 18.91 -19.92
CA GLN A 401 34.28 18.84 -19.84
C GLN A 401 34.76 20.18 -19.33
N SER A 402 35.52 20.22 -18.24
CA SER A 402 35.97 21.50 -17.68
C SER A 402 36.97 22.22 -18.58
N ASP A 403 37.77 21.46 -19.34
CA ASP A 403 38.62 21.97 -20.40
C ASP A 403 38.27 21.27 -21.73
N PRO A 404 37.62 21.96 -22.68
CA PRO A 404 37.20 21.37 -23.95
C PRO A 404 38.38 21.08 -24.88
N ILE A 405 39.59 21.59 -24.62
CA ILE A 405 40.78 21.28 -25.42
C ILE A 405 41.13 19.79 -25.32
N ALA A 406 40.79 19.12 -24.20
CA ALA A 406 40.97 17.67 -24.04
C ALA A 406 40.18 16.85 -25.07
N ASN A 407 39.07 17.42 -25.57
CA ASN A 407 38.23 16.87 -26.64
C ASN A 407 37.94 15.37 -26.45
N VAL A 408 37.30 15.07 -25.33
CA VAL A 408 36.86 13.73 -24.96
C VAL A 408 35.57 13.39 -25.70
N THR A 409 35.47 12.17 -26.22
CA THR A 409 34.28 11.66 -26.90
C THR A 409 33.90 10.28 -26.37
N ILE A 410 32.64 9.89 -26.60
CA ILE A 410 32.18 8.51 -26.44
C ILE A 410 31.94 7.95 -27.83
N ASP A 411 32.54 6.80 -28.12
CA ASP A 411 32.24 6.01 -29.31
C ASP A 411 31.48 4.73 -28.93
N SER A 412 30.74 4.18 -29.89
CA SER A 412 30.02 2.91 -29.76
C SER A 412 29.09 2.80 -28.54
N ASN A 413 28.70 3.93 -27.95
CA ASN A 413 27.99 4.00 -26.67
C ASN A 413 28.69 3.22 -25.53
N ARG A 414 30.03 3.18 -25.53
CA ARG A 414 30.79 2.33 -24.59
C ARG A 414 32.17 2.87 -24.25
N TYR A 415 32.92 3.34 -25.24
CA TYR A 415 34.33 3.65 -25.03
C TYR A 415 34.57 5.14 -24.95
N ILE A 416 35.40 5.55 -23.99
CA ILE A 416 35.93 6.91 -23.92
C ILE A 416 37.17 7.01 -24.80
N ASP A 417 37.20 8.04 -25.64
CA ASP A 417 38.36 8.49 -26.40
C ASP A 417 38.83 9.85 -25.92
N ILE A 418 40.13 10.08 -25.96
CA ILE A 418 40.76 11.36 -25.59
C ILE A 418 41.64 11.80 -26.76
N ASN A 419 41.26 12.90 -27.42
CA ASN A 419 41.98 13.40 -28.59
C ASN A 419 42.14 14.92 -28.53
N PRO A 420 43.10 15.45 -27.75
CA PRO A 420 43.21 16.88 -27.53
C PRO A 420 43.37 17.66 -28.84
N THR A 421 42.66 18.79 -28.97
CA THR A 421 42.70 19.62 -30.18
C THR A 421 44.00 20.42 -30.30
N ASP A 422 44.75 20.54 -29.20
CA ASP A 422 46.08 21.13 -29.16
C ASP A 422 47.11 20.08 -28.73
N SER A 423 48.08 19.81 -29.60
CA SER A 423 49.18 18.88 -29.35
C SER A 423 50.11 19.31 -28.19
N GLY A 424 50.04 20.58 -27.74
CA GLY A 424 50.77 21.08 -26.58
C GLY A 424 49.97 21.08 -25.29
N TRP A 425 48.76 20.51 -25.27
CA TRP A 425 47.90 20.55 -24.09
C TRP A 425 48.47 19.71 -22.94
N GLU A 426 48.66 20.36 -21.78
CA GLU A 426 49.11 19.76 -20.51
C GLU A 426 48.15 20.16 -19.37
N GLY A 427 46.88 20.38 -19.70
CA GLY A 427 45.85 20.84 -18.75
C GLY A 427 45.23 19.72 -17.91
N ILE A 428 44.36 20.11 -16.99
CA ILE A 428 43.47 19.22 -16.25
C ILE A 428 42.08 19.36 -16.84
N SER A 429 41.43 18.25 -17.16
CA SER A 429 40.01 18.25 -17.55
C SER A 429 39.22 17.28 -16.67
N VAL A 430 38.18 17.79 -16.04
CA VAL A 430 37.18 17.02 -15.31
C VAL A 430 36.05 16.71 -16.27
N ILE A 431 35.81 15.43 -16.50
CA ILE A 431 34.80 14.95 -17.44
C ILE A 431 33.63 14.41 -16.63
N LYS A 432 32.46 15.00 -16.83
CA LYS A 432 31.21 14.52 -16.24
C LYS A 432 30.44 13.72 -17.28
N ILE A 433 30.17 12.47 -16.95
CA ILE A 433 29.34 11.57 -17.75
C ILE A 433 27.99 11.34 -17.07
N ARG A 434 26.99 11.00 -17.87
CA ARG A 434 25.68 10.51 -17.44
C ARG A 434 25.45 9.15 -18.06
N VAL A 435 24.94 8.24 -17.23
CA VAL A 435 24.41 6.95 -17.67
C VAL A 435 22.89 7.00 -17.47
N THR A 436 22.15 6.47 -18.43
CA THR A 436 20.69 6.41 -18.42
C THR A 436 20.24 5.00 -18.77
N ASP A 437 19.38 4.42 -17.95
CA ASP A 437 18.75 3.12 -18.20
C ASP A 437 17.53 3.25 -19.14
N THR A 438 16.86 2.13 -19.41
CA THR A 438 15.67 2.11 -20.27
C THR A 438 14.43 2.70 -19.59
N ASP A 439 14.42 2.74 -18.27
CA ASP A 439 13.42 3.39 -17.41
C ASP A 439 13.64 4.90 -17.23
N THR A 440 14.65 5.46 -17.92
CA THR A 440 15.04 6.87 -17.92
C THR A 440 15.63 7.41 -16.61
N LEU A 441 15.96 6.53 -15.66
CA LEU A 441 16.70 6.91 -14.47
C LEU A 441 18.17 7.14 -14.83
N THR A 442 18.81 8.05 -14.09
CA THR A 442 20.14 8.53 -14.47
C THR A 442 21.10 8.62 -13.31
N THR A 443 22.36 8.30 -13.57
CA THR A 443 23.47 8.54 -12.64
C THR A 443 24.54 9.38 -13.32
N ASP A 444 24.99 10.41 -12.62
CA ASP A 444 26.12 11.24 -13.05
C ASP A 444 27.41 10.76 -12.37
N ALA A 445 28.46 10.58 -13.15
CA ALA A 445 29.79 10.19 -12.66
C ALA A 445 30.88 11.10 -13.24
N VAL A 446 32.05 11.09 -12.60
CA VAL A 446 33.18 11.95 -12.96
C VAL A 446 34.46 11.15 -13.04
N PHE A 447 35.28 11.44 -14.05
CA PHE A 447 36.69 11.07 -14.07
C PHE A 447 37.55 12.28 -14.43
N MET A 448 38.85 12.18 -14.18
CA MET A 448 39.79 13.27 -14.37
C MET A 448 40.91 12.88 -15.32
N ILE A 449 41.27 13.81 -16.20
CA ILE A 449 42.48 13.78 -17.00
C ILE A 449 43.49 14.74 -16.37
N ASN A 450 44.69 14.25 -16.09
CA ASN A 450 45.80 15.02 -15.55
C ASN A 450 47.01 15.00 -16.51
N PRO A 451 47.84 16.05 -16.49
CA PRO A 451 49.13 16.00 -17.16
C PRO A 451 50.03 14.97 -16.49
N LYS A 452 50.66 14.12 -17.30
CA LYS A 452 51.64 13.15 -16.81
C LYS A 452 52.88 13.88 -16.29
N GLN A 453 53.20 13.72 -15.01
CA GLN A 453 54.43 14.31 -14.45
C GLN A 453 55.67 13.54 -14.92
N VAL A 454 56.58 14.21 -15.62
CA VAL A 454 57.88 13.66 -15.99
C VAL A 454 58.96 14.25 -15.08
N TYR A 455 59.48 13.46 -14.13
CA TYR A 455 60.65 13.85 -13.35
C TYR A 455 61.91 13.65 -14.19
N LEU A 456 62.48 14.74 -14.71
CA LEU A 456 63.80 14.69 -15.33
C LEU A 456 64.89 14.57 -14.24
N PRO A 457 65.91 13.70 -14.41
CA PRO A 457 67.03 13.66 -13.48
C PRO A 457 67.79 14.99 -13.55
N MET A 458 68.07 15.57 -12.38
CA MET A 458 68.85 16.80 -12.24
C MET A 458 70.29 16.55 -12.71
N VAL A 459 70.65 17.04 -13.89
CA VAL A 459 72.04 17.03 -14.36
C VAL A 459 72.76 18.22 -13.72
N ILE A 460 73.47 17.97 -12.64
CA ILE A 460 74.39 18.96 -12.05
C ILE A 460 75.65 18.95 -12.92
N SER A 461 75.84 19.98 -13.77
CA SER A 461 77.10 20.19 -14.46
C SER A 461 78.13 20.71 -13.47
N ASN A 462 79.21 19.95 -13.24
CA ASN A 462 80.37 20.37 -12.46
C ASN A 462 81.21 21.43 -13.19
#